data_AF-A0A7C9LTJ5-F1
#
_entry.id   AF-A0A7C9LTJ5-F1
#
_cell.length_a   1.000
_cell.length_b   1.000
_cell.length_c   1.000
_cell.angle_alpha   90.00
_cell.angle_beta   90.00
_cell.angle_gamma   90.00
#
_symmetry.space_group_name_H-M   'P 1'
#
loop_
_entity.id
_entity.type
_entity.pdbx_description
1 polymer ?
#
loop_
_entity_poly.entity_id
_entity_poly.type
_entity_poly.pdbx_seq_one_letter_code
_entity_poly.pdbx_strand_id
1 'polypeptide(L)'
;MVSLGVLYAGLACGPLRRGRAWAWDALRWSGGVGFLSFGLFLGYGYFDPLHATVSLLLLPLFVLGLRDRPQAEGLADGPDLRNDRRWQLGMAGQLLWVATGTGLMLAGLTICFVGVTQVFVPQDLMFLHTTPEALRTVNTNLVPLIAHDRAGFGGALVSSGIGVLLSVLWGYRRGARWLWWTLLASGVPGFTAALWVHHHVGYLEFWHLAPAWLGLALFVGALGLSAGFLHDQAQRAVDNP
;
A
#
# COMPACT_ATOMS: atom_id res chain seq x y z
N MET A 1 6.56 4.38 -2.52
CA MET A 1 6.40 4.27 -3.99
C MET A 1 6.84 2.93 -4.57
N VAL A 2 8.02 2.40 -4.22
CA VAL A 2 8.48 1.08 -4.73
C VAL A 2 7.47 -0.03 -4.43
N SER A 3 6.95 -0.12 -3.21
CA SER A 3 5.92 -1.10 -2.82
C SER A 3 4.68 -1.07 -3.72
N LEU A 4 4.14 0.13 -4.01
CA LEU A 4 3.02 0.29 -4.93
C LEU A 4 3.36 -0.19 -6.34
N GLY A 5 4.55 0.16 -6.84
CA GLY A 5 5.02 -0.29 -8.14
C GLY A 5 5.07 -1.82 -8.24
N VAL A 6 5.59 -2.49 -7.21
CA VAL A 6 5.63 -3.97 -7.15
C VAL A 6 4.22 -4.55 -7.08
N LEU A 7 3.33 -3.97 -6.27
CA LEU A 7 1.94 -4.42 -6.17
C LEU A 7 1.21 -4.31 -7.51
N TYR A 8 1.32 -3.16 -8.18
CA TYR A 8 0.70 -2.93 -9.49
C TYR A 8 1.31 -3.82 -10.57
N ALA A 9 2.63 -4.05 -10.54
CA ALA A 9 3.27 -5.01 -11.43
C ALA A 9 2.73 -6.44 -11.21
N GLY A 10 2.51 -6.85 -9.96
CA GLY A 10 1.91 -8.15 -9.65
C GLY A 10 0.47 -8.26 -10.16
N LEU A 11 -0.35 -7.22 -9.97
CA LEU A 11 -1.71 -7.15 -10.53
C LEU A 11 -1.71 -7.19 -12.06
N ALA A 12 -0.80 -6.44 -12.69
CA ALA A 12 -0.64 -6.38 -14.14
C ALA A 12 -0.21 -7.74 -14.73
N CYS A 13 0.84 -8.34 -14.17
CA CYS A 13 1.41 -9.60 -14.66
C CYS A 13 0.50 -10.81 -14.39
N GLY A 14 -0.34 -10.76 -13.36
CA GLY A 14 -1.23 -11.84 -12.97
C GLY A 14 -2.67 -11.64 -13.43
N PRO A 15 -3.55 -11.14 -12.55
CA PRO A 15 -4.99 -11.14 -12.77
C PRO A 15 -5.46 -10.19 -13.89
N LEU A 16 -4.82 -9.04 -14.12
CA LEU A 16 -5.21 -8.12 -15.21
C LEU A 16 -4.96 -8.72 -16.59
N ARG A 17 -3.79 -9.33 -16.82
CA ARG A 17 -3.50 -10.09 -18.05
C ARG A 17 -4.47 -11.23 -18.31
N ARG A 18 -5.07 -11.80 -17.25
CA ARG A 18 -6.10 -12.85 -17.34
C ARG A 18 -7.52 -12.30 -17.42
N GLY A 19 -7.70 -10.98 -17.60
CA GLY A 19 -9.01 -10.36 -17.74
C GLY A 19 -9.87 -10.41 -16.47
N ARG A 20 -9.28 -10.42 -15.27
CA ARG A 20 -10.06 -10.45 -14.02
C ARG A 20 -10.53 -9.04 -13.64
N ALA A 21 -11.85 -8.82 -13.66
CA ALA A 21 -12.49 -7.53 -13.39
C ALA A 21 -12.11 -6.94 -12.01
N TRP A 22 -12.06 -7.76 -10.95
CA TRP A 22 -11.70 -7.30 -9.61
C TRP A 22 -10.31 -6.67 -9.53
N ALA A 23 -9.35 -7.13 -10.34
CA ALA A 23 -8.00 -6.58 -10.33
C ALA A 23 -7.94 -5.22 -11.02
N TRP A 24 -8.80 -5.01 -12.03
CA TRP A 24 -9.03 -3.71 -12.62
C TRP A 24 -9.66 -2.76 -11.60
N ASP A 25 -10.66 -3.22 -10.84
CA ASP A 25 -11.28 -2.41 -9.78
C ASP A 25 -10.27 -2.07 -8.67
N ALA A 26 -9.41 -3.02 -8.28
CA ALA A 26 -8.34 -2.78 -7.32
C ALA A 26 -7.34 -1.72 -7.80
N LEU A 27 -6.87 -1.82 -9.05
CA LEU A 27 -5.97 -0.83 -9.65
C LEU A 27 -6.64 0.55 -9.76
N ARG A 28 -7.91 0.60 -10.17
CA ARG A 28 -8.67 1.85 -10.29
C ARG A 28 -8.79 2.57 -8.95
N TRP A 29 -9.22 1.89 -7.90
CA TRP A 29 -9.41 2.52 -6.59
C TRP A 29 -8.08 2.89 -5.93
N SER A 30 -7.11 1.99 -5.95
CA SER A 30 -5.77 2.23 -5.39
C SER A 30 -5.06 3.36 -6.13
N GLY A 31 -4.98 3.29 -7.46
CA GLY A 31 -4.33 4.32 -8.29
C GLY A 31 -5.09 5.64 -8.29
N GLY A 32 -6.43 5.60 -8.33
CA GLY A 32 -7.28 6.79 -8.30
C GLY A 32 -7.09 7.59 -7.02
N VAL A 33 -7.06 6.94 -5.86
CA VAL A 33 -6.75 7.62 -4.58
C VAL A 33 -5.33 8.18 -4.60
N GLY A 34 -4.37 7.47 -5.20
CA GLY A 34 -3.01 7.97 -5.40
C GLY A 34 -2.98 9.30 -6.16
N PHE A 35 -3.65 9.37 -7.32
CA PHE A 35 -3.76 10.63 -8.08
C PHE A 35 -4.55 11.71 -7.34
N LEU A 36 -5.65 11.36 -6.65
CA LEU A 36 -6.43 12.33 -5.88
C LEU A 36 -5.63 12.91 -4.71
N SER A 37 -4.70 12.14 -4.14
CA SER A 37 -3.83 12.63 -3.05
C SER A 37 -2.92 13.78 -3.48
N PHE A 38 -2.65 13.95 -4.78
CA PHE A 38 -1.98 15.14 -5.31
C PHE A 38 -2.70 16.43 -4.86
N GLY A 39 -4.04 16.43 -4.87
CA GLY A 39 -4.88 17.57 -4.48
C GLY A 39 -4.73 18.03 -3.02
N LEU A 40 -4.04 17.26 -2.16
CA LEU A 40 -3.72 17.70 -0.79
C LEU A 40 -2.86 18.97 -0.76
N PHE A 41 -2.23 19.34 -1.88
CA PHE A 41 -1.48 20.60 -2.02
C PHE A 41 -2.30 21.84 -1.70
N LEU A 42 -3.61 21.79 -1.90
CA LEU A 42 -4.52 22.87 -1.52
C LEU A 42 -4.59 23.07 -0.01
N GLY A 43 -4.36 22.02 0.78
CA GLY A 43 -4.38 22.07 2.24
C GLY A 43 -3.10 22.65 2.85
N TYR A 44 -1.93 22.28 2.33
CA TYR A 44 -0.63 22.75 2.85
C TYR A 44 -0.03 23.95 2.08
N GLY A 45 -0.66 24.38 0.99
CA GLY A 45 -0.31 25.61 0.28
C GLY A 45 1.02 25.57 -0.49
N TYR A 46 1.45 24.39 -0.94
CA TYR A 46 2.71 24.22 -1.67
C TYR A 46 2.52 23.45 -2.96
N PHE A 47 2.86 24.06 -4.10
CA PHE A 47 2.81 23.39 -5.38
C PHE A 47 4.22 22.98 -5.80
N ASP A 48 4.46 21.68 -5.97
CA ASP A 48 5.70 21.15 -6.53
C ASP A 48 5.56 20.90 -8.04
N PRO A 49 6.25 21.70 -8.91
CA PRO A 49 6.21 21.51 -10.35
C PRO A 49 6.72 20.14 -10.81
N LEU A 50 7.68 19.54 -10.10
CA LEU A 50 8.23 18.23 -10.46
C LEU A 50 7.18 17.14 -10.21
N HIS A 51 6.61 17.10 -9.01
CA HIS A 51 5.54 16.15 -8.68
C HIS A 51 4.32 16.33 -9.59
N ALA A 52 3.96 17.58 -9.92
CA ALA A 52 2.89 17.88 -10.86
C ALA A 52 3.18 17.34 -12.26
N THR A 53 4.41 17.55 -12.77
CA THR A 53 4.83 17.09 -14.09
C THR A 53 4.81 15.57 -14.18
N VAL A 54 5.39 14.87 -13.20
CA VAL A 54 5.38 13.40 -13.17
C VAL A 54 3.94 12.87 -13.08
N SER A 55 3.10 13.48 -12.25
CA SER A 55 1.68 13.11 -12.14
C SER A 55 0.94 13.30 -13.47
N LEU A 56 1.17 14.43 -14.15
CA LEU A 56 0.55 14.73 -15.44
C LEU A 56 1.00 13.77 -16.54
N LEU A 57 2.26 13.31 -16.51
CA LEU A 57 2.77 12.33 -17.48
C LEU A 57 2.22 10.92 -17.22
N LEU A 58 2.04 10.54 -15.94
CA LEU A 58 1.53 9.22 -15.56
C LEU A 58 0.00 9.11 -15.69
N LEU A 59 -0.75 10.21 -15.53
CA LEU A 59 -2.20 10.19 -15.53
C LEU A 59 -2.80 9.65 -16.86
N PRO A 60 -2.35 10.06 -18.05
CA PRO A 60 -2.83 9.47 -19.31
C PRO A 60 -2.55 7.97 -19.40
N LEU A 61 -1.38 7.50 -18.94
CA LEU A 61 -1.03 6.08 -18.94
C LEU A 61 -1.96 5.29 -18.01
N PHE A 62 -2.27 5.84 -16.84
CA PHE A 62 -3.22 5.26 -15.90
C PHE A 62 -4.63 5.19 -16.51
N VAL A 63 -5.13 6.29 -17.08
CA VAL A 63 -6.46 6.34 -17.73
C VAL A 63 -6.55 5.36 -18.90
N LEU A 64 -5.51 5.28 -19.74
CA LEU A 64 -5.43 4.30 -20.82
C LEU A 64 -5.44 2.87 -20.30
N GLY A 65 -4.72 2.59 -19.20
CA GLY A 65 -4.73 1.28 -18.54
C GLY A 65 -6.09 0.90 -17.95
N LEU A 66 -6.99 1.86 -17.75
CA LEU A 66 -8.34 1.64 -17.26
C LEU A 66 -9.41 1.62 -18.36
N ARG A 67 -9.06 1.80 -19.65
CA ARG A 67 -10.05 2.00 -20.73
C ARG A 67 -11.06 0.86 -20.86
N ASP A 68 -10.59 -0.38 -20.85
CA ASP A 68 -11.42 -1.55 -21.11
C ASP A 68 -11.53 -2.40 -19.85
N ARG A 69 -12.62 -2.21 -19.08
CA ARG A 69 -12.92 -3.08 -17.93
C ARG A 69 -13.31 -4.48 -18.44
N PRO A 70 -12.62 -5.55 -18.02
CA PRO A 70 -12.99 -6.90 -18.42
C PRO A 70 -14.42 -7.26 -17.97
N GLN A 71 -15.20 -7.88 -18.87
CA GLN A 71 -16.62 -8.22 -18.62
C GLN A 71 -16.82 -9.51 -17.80
N ALA A 72 -15.82 -10.40 -17.73
CA ALA A 72 -15.98 -11.73 -17.16
C ALA A 72 -15.24 -11.91 -15.82
N GLU A 73 -16.01 -12.10 -14.74
CA GLU A 73 -15.61 -13.06 -13.72
C GLU A 73 -15.95 -14.44 -14.28
N GLY A 74 -14.98 -15.08 -14.94
CA GLY A 74 -15.21 -16.45 -15.41
C GLY A 74 -15.66 -17.32 -14.23
N LEU A 75 -16.75 -18.08 -14.43
CA LEU A 75 -17.28 -19.14 -13.56
C LEU A 75 -16.24 -20.25 -13.20
N ALA A 76 -14.99 -20.09 -13.60
CA ALA A 76 -13.99 -21.14 -13.68
C ALA A 76 -13.37 -21.53 -12.33
N ASP A 77 -13.32 -20.62 -11.34
CA ASP A 77 -12.77 -20.98 -10.02
C ASP A 77 -13.94 -21.24 -9.06
N GLY A 78 -14.35 -22.51 -8.93
CA GLY A 78 -15.32 -22.90 -7.90
C GLY A 78 -14.83 -22.54 -6.49
N PRO A 79 -15.74 -22.26 -5.53
CA PRO A 79 -15.34 -22.02 -4.15
C PRO A 79 -14.55 -23.22 -3.61
N ASP A 80 -13.55 -22.96 -2.78
CA ASP A 80 -12.88 -24.04 -2.06
C ASP A 80 -13.87 -24.67 -1.08
N LEU A 81 -14.32 -25.88 -1.38
CA LEU A 81 -15.27 -26.63 -0.55
C LEU A 81 -14.58 -27.42 0.58
N ARG A 82 -13.24 -27.31 0.72
CA ARG A 82 -12.46 -28.09 1.69
C ARG A 82 -12.01 -27.23 2.87
N ASN A 83 -12.64 -27.44 4.03
CA ASN A 83 -12.25 -26.83 5.30
C ASN A 83 -11.08 -27.56 5.98
N ASP A 84 -10.00 -27.82 5.25
CA ASP A 84 -8.81 -28.44 5.83
C ASP A 84 -8.00 -27.45 6.69
N ARG A 85 -6.99 -27.96 7.41
CA ARG A 85 -6.14 -27.12 8.27
C ARG A 85 -5.45 -25.99 7.49
N ARG A 86 -5.12 -26.22 6.21
CA ARG A 86 -4.51 -25.20 5.35
C ARG A 86 -5.48 -24.08 5.04
N TRP A 87 -6.73 -24.40 4.77
CA TRP A 87 -7.80 -23.42 4.61
C TRP A 87 -8.00 -22.59 5.88
N GLN A 88 -8.08 -23.23 7.05
CA GLN A 88 -8.27 -22.52 8.33
C GLN A 88 -7.12 -21.53 8.62
N LEU A 89 -5.86 -21.97 8.46
CA LEU A 89 -4.70 -21.10 8.58
C LEU A 89 -4.69 -20.02 7.50
N GLY A 90 -5.09 -20.36 6.27
CA GLY A 90 -5.25 -19.43 5.17
C GLY A 90 -6.25 -18.32 5.47
N MET A 91 -7.39 -18.62 6.10
CA MET A 91 -8.39 -17.62 6.50
C MET A 91 -7.86 -16.72 7.61
N ALA A 92 -7.16 -17.27 8.61
CA ALA A 92 -6.47 -16.46 9.61
C ALA A 92 -5.43 -15.54 8.97
N GLY A 93 -4.65 -16.04 8.01
CA GLY A 93 -3.70 -15.25 7.23
C GLY A 93 -4.37 -14.15 6.41
N GLN A 94 -5.53 -14.43 5.79
CA GLN A 94 -6.32 -13.44 5.06
C GLN A 94 -6.83 -12.34 5.99
N LEU A 95 -7.30 -12.69 7.19
CA LEU A 95 -7.72 -11.71 8.19
C LEU A 95 -6.56 -10.78 8.59
N LEU A 96 -5.35 -11.32 8.78
CA LEU A 96 -4.16 -10.50 9.05
C LEU A 96 -3.79 -9.60 7.86
N TRP A 97 -3.99 -10.06 6.61
CA TRP A 97 -3.82 -9.22 5.43
C TRP A 97 -4.86 -8.10 5.35
N VAL A 98 -6.12 -8.38 5.68
CA VAL A 98 -7.17 -7.37 5.77
C VAL A 98 -6.81 -6.33 6.83
N ALA A 99 -6.37 -6.77 8.01
CA ALA A 99 -5.88 -5.88 9.06
C ALA A 99 -4.68 -5.05 8.60
N THR A 100 -3.75 -5.65 7.83
CA THR A 100 -2.60 -4.94 7.26
C THR A 100 -3.05 -3.86 6.27
N GLY A 101 -3.91 -4.18 5.30
CA GLY A 101 -4.43 -3.23 4.33
C GLY A 101 -5.16 -2.06 4.99
N THR A 102 -6.06 -2.36 5.93
CA THR A 102 -6.77 -1.33 6.72
C THR A 102 -5.82 -0.50 7.57
N GLY A 103 -4.84 -1.12 8.22
CA GLY A 103 -3.83 -0.43 9.02
C GLY A 103 -2.99 0.55 8.20
N LEU A 104 -2.60 0.16 6.98
CA LEU A 104 -1.91 1.06 6.04
C LEU A 104 -2.79 2.25 5.64
N MET A 105 -4.09 2.03 5.41
CA MET A 105 -5.03 3.11 5.13
C MET A 105 -5.13 4.08 6.31
N LEU A 106 -5.34 3.58 7.52
CA LEU A 106 -5.45 4.42 8.72
C LEU A 106 -4.16 5.19 8.98
N ALA A 107 -3.00 4.54 8.91
CA ALA A 107 -1.71 5.20 9.05
C ALA A 107 -1.51 6.28 7.98
N GLY A 108 -1.88 6.00 6.72
CA GLY A 108 -1.76 6.95 5.63
C GLY A 108 -2.64 8.17 5.83
N LEU A 109 -3.89 7.97 6.27
CA LEU A 109 -4.81 9.05 6.60
C LEU A 109 -4.30 9.90 7.78
N THR A 110 -3.76 9.27 8.82
CA THR A 110 -3.14 9.98 9.95
C THR A 110 -1.97 10.85 9.48
N ILE A 111 -1.09 10.31 8.63
CA ILE A 111 0.07 11.05 8.11
C ILE A 111 -0.39 12.21 7.20
N CYS A 112 -1.38 11.99 6.34
CA CYS A 112 -1.98 13.07 5.53
C CYS A 112 -2.55 14.17 6.41
N PHE A 113 -3.29 13.81 7.46
CA PHE A 113 -3.88 14.76 8.39
C PHE A 113 -2.80 15.59 9.10
N VAL A 114 -1.76 14.95 9.62
CA VAL A 114 -0.61 15.66 10.22
C VAL A 114 0.07 16.55 9.20
N GLY A 115 0.28 16.08 7.97
CA GLY A 115 0.89 16.84 6.88
C GLY A 115 0.13 18.11 6.50
N VAL A 116 -1.19 18.13 6.63
CA VAL A 116 -2.03 19.31 6.32
C VAL A 116 -2.24 20.23 7.54
N THR A 117 -1.99 19.75 8.77
CA THR A 117 -2.31 20.50 9.99
C THR A 117 -1.06 20.99 10.74
N GLN A 118 -0.38 20.09 11.46
CA GLN A 118 0.73 20.44 12.34
C GLN A 118 2.09 20.35 11.68
N VAL A 119 2.19 19.61 10.57
CA VAL A 119 3.40 19.35 9.74
C VAL A 119 4.52 18.61 10.47
N PHE A 120 4.82 18.96 11.72
CA PHE A 120 5.86 18.36 12.53
C PHE A 120 5.26 17.51 13.66
N VAL A 121 5.86 16.36 13.89
CA VAL A 121 5.79 15.66 15.17
C VAL A 121 6.97 16.10 16.05
N PRO A 122 6.89 15.98 17.39
CA PRO A 122 7.95 16.46 18.29
C PRO A 122 9.34 15.94 17.94
N GLN A 123 9.42 14.68 17.49
CA GLN A 123 10.66 14.00 17.12
C GLN A 123 11.39 14.71 15.95
N ASP A 124 10.66 15.37 15.05
CA ASP A 124 11.27 16.09 13.92
C ASP A 124 12.09 17.29 14.35
N LEU A 125 11.52 18.10 15.24
CA LEU A 125 12.18 19.30 15.75
C LEU A 125 13.32 18.93 16.69
N MET A 126 13.16 17.83 17.44
CA MET A 126 14.25 17.24 18.22
C MET A 126 15.40 16.77 17.32
N PHE A 127 15.13 16.10 16.21
CA PHE A 127 16.19 15.66 15.29
C PHE A 127 16.87 16.82 14.58
N LEU A 128 16.10 17.81 14.13
CA LEU A 128 16.61 18.98 13.41
C LEU A 128 17.28 20.02 14.34
N HIS A 129 17.15 19.88 15.65
CA HIS A 129 17.57 20.88 16.66
C HIS A 129 17.11 22.31 16.32
N THR A 130 15.84 22.45 15.92
CA THR A 130 15.30 23.73 15.44
C THR A 130 13.81 23.91 15.80
N THR A 131 13.23 25.05 15.43
CA THR A 131 11.78 25.30 15.56
C THR A 131 11.13 25.58 14.20
N PRO A 132 9.80 25.40 14.05
CA PRO A 132 9.09 25.75 12.83
C PRO A 132 9.28 27.22 12.43
N GLU A 133 9.35 28.13 13.40
CA GLU A 133 9.56 29.56 13.17
C GLU A 133 10.94 29.83 12.59
N ALA A 134 11.99 29.22 13.18
CA ALA A 134 13.35 29.32 12.68
C ALA A 134 13.48 28.77 11.25
N LEU A 135 12.79 27.67 10.92
CA LEU A 135 12.75 27.16 9.55
C LEU A 135 12.08 28.13 8.59
N ARG A 136 10.98 28.78 9.00
CA ARG A 136 10.28 29.78 8.17
C ARG A 136 11.11 31.05 7.96
N THR A 137 11.92 31.47 8.92
CA THR A 137 12.80 32.64 8.75
C THR A 137 13.95 32.36 7.78
N VAL A 138 14.46 31.12 7.75
CA VAL A 138 15.47 30.70 6.78
C VAL A 138 14.90 30.64 5.38
N ASN A 139 13.76 29.98 5.20
CA ASN A 139 13.06 29.91 3.92
C ASN A 139 11.59 29.53 4.12
N THR A 140 10.68 30.37 3.63
CA THR A 140 9.23 30.20 3.76
C THR A 140 8.70 28.91 3.12
N ASN A 141 9.45 28.30 2.21
CA ASN A 141 9.06 27.08 1.49
C ASN A 141 9.46 25.78 2.20
N LEU A 142 10.28 25.80 3.27
CA LEU A 142 10.73 24.57 3.93
C LEU A 142 9.60 23.82 4.64
N VAL A 143 8.82 24.52 5.45
CA VAL A 143 7.69 23.90 6.18
C VAL A 143 6.63 23.36 5.20
N PRO A 144 6.19 24.11 4.17
CA PRO A 144 5.26 23.59 3.18
C PRO A 144 5.82 22.42 2.34
N LEU A 145 7.12 22.39 2.06
CA LEU A 145 7.76 21.25 1.39
C LEU A 145 7.74 19.98 2.26
N ILE A 146 8.00 20.09 3.57
CA ILE A 146 7.90 18.96 4.50
C ILE A 146 6.45 18.48 4.62
N ALA A 147 5.49 19.41 4.64
CA ALA A 147 4.07 19.12 4.62
C ALA A 147 3.68 18.33 3.35
N HIS A 148 4.18 18.75 2.19
CA HIS A 148 4.02 18.05 0.93
C HIS A 148 4.59 16.62 0.99
N ASP A 149 5.84 16.43 1.43
CA ASP A 149 6.44 15.10 1.50
C ASP A 149 5.63 14.14 2.39
N ARG A 150 5.17 14.60 3.56
CA ARG A 150 4.29 13.82 4.43
C ARG A 150 2.97 13.47 3.76
N ALA A 151 2.28 14.45 3.18
CA ALA A 151 1.01 14.22 2.52
C ALA A 151 1.16 13.25 1.33
N GLY A 152 2.25 13.38 0.57
CA GLY A 152 2.58 12.47 -0.52
C GLY A 152 2.84 11.04 -0.03
N PHE A 153 3.62 10.88 1.04
CA PHE A 153 3.85 9.57 1.68
C PHE A 153 2.55 8.97 2.23
N GLY A 154 1.74 9.76 2.92
CA GLY A 154 0.44 9.34 3.45
C GLY A 154 -0.51 8.86 2.35
N GLY A 155 -0.63 9.62 1.25
CA GLY A 155 -1.44 9.25 0.08
C GLY A 155 -0.97 7.95 -0.57
N ALA A 156 0.36 7.74 -0.65
CA ALA A 156 0.94 6.48 -1.10
C ALA A 156 0.57 5.30 -0.19
N LEU A 157 0.55 5.52 1.12
CA LEU A 157 0.23 4.49 2.10
C LEU A 157 -1.25 4.12 2.06
N VAL A 158 -2.15 5.10 1.91
CA VAL A 158 -3.59 4.85 1.67
C VAL A 158 -3.79 4.04 0.39
N SER A 159 -3.14 4.46 -0.70
CA SER A 159 -3.22 3.75 -1.98
C SER A 159 -2.73 2.30 -1.83
N SER A 160 -1.62 2.09 -1.11
CA SER A 160 -1.06 0.76 -0.85
C SER A 160 -2.02 -0.10 -0.04
N GLY A 161 -2.62 0.49 0.99
CA GLY A 161 -3.60 -0.18 1.84
C GLY A 161 -4.84 -0.62 1.06
N ILE A 162 -5.40 0.25 0.21
CA ILE A 162 -6.51 -0.10 -0.69
C ILE A 162 -6.10 -1.23 -1.64
N GLY A 163 -4.93 -1.12 -2.28
CA GLY A 163 -4.45 -2.12 -3.22
C GLY A 163 -4.27 -3.49 -2.56
N VAL A 164 -3.66 -3.54 -1.37
CA VAL A 164 -3.51 -4.77 -0.58
C VAL A 164 -4.88 -5.31 -0.19
N LEU A 165 -5.73 -4.48 0.42
CA LEU A 165 -7.05 -4.87 0.91
C LEU A 165 -7.91 -5.49 -0.19
N LEU A 166 -8.07 -4.80 -1.33
CA LEU A 166 -8.88 -5.29 -2.44
C LEU A 166 -8.27 -6.55 -3.07
N SER A 167 -6.94 -6.64 -3.15
CA SER A 167 -6.26 -7.84 -3.65
C SER A 167 -6.51 -9.06 -2.77
N VAL A 168 -6.57 -8.90 -1.45
CA VAL A 168 -6.83 -10.02 -0.53
C VAL A 168 -8.31 -10.29 -0.30
N LEU A 169 -9.20 -9.32 -0.55
CA LEU A 169 -10.64 -9.58 -0.51
C LEU A 169 -11.13 -10.33 -1.76
N TRP A 170 -10.59 -10.02 -2.94
CA TRP A 170 -11.11 -10.55 -4.21
C TRP A 170 -10.16 -11.51 -4.94
N GLY A 171 -8.86 -11.41 -4.66
CA GLY A 171 -7.82 -12.24 -5.29
C GLY A 171 -7.36 -13.43 -4.47
N TYR A 172 -7.77 -13.54 -3.20
CA TYR A 172 -7.25 -14.56 -2.27
C TYR A 172 -7.91 -15.92 -2.50
N ARG A 173 -7.18 -16.81 -3.16
CA ARG A 173 -7.63 -18.15 -3.55
C ARG A 173 -6.54 -19.16 -3.29
N ARG A 174 -6.93 -20.41 -3.00
CA ARG A 174 -5.98 -21.52 -2.83
C ARG A 174 -5.10 -21.63 -4.10
N GLY A 175 -3.80 -21.80 -3.92
CA GLY A 175 -2.86 -21.89 -5.05
C GLY A 175 -2.56 -20.58 -5.79
N ALA A 176 -3.06 -19.43 -5.33
CA ALA A 176 -2.72 -18.11 -5.86
C ALA A 176 -1.31 -17.65 -5.44
N ARG A 177 -0.29 -18.45 -5.76
CA ARG A 177 1.13 -18.21 -5.44
C ARG A 177 1.62 -16.81 -5.80
N TRP A 178 1.16 -16.29 -6.93
CA TRP A 178 1.52 -14.96 -7.42
C TRP A 178 1.17 -13.86 -6.41
N LEU A 179 0.04 -14.00 -5.70
CA LEU A 179 -0.43 -13.01 -4.72
C LEU A 179 0.51 -12.99 -3.51
N TRP A 180 0.89 -14.16 -2.99
CA TRP A 180 1.83 -14.26 -1.87
C TRP A 180 3.18 -13.60 -2.19
N TRP A 181 3.76 -13.92 -3.35
CA TRP A 181 5.03 -13.32 -3.79
C TRP A 181 4.91 -11.82 -4.06
N THR A 182 3.79 -11.36 -4.61
CA THR A 182 3.53 -9.93 -4.84
C THR A 182 3.46 -9.18 -3.51
N LEU A 183 2.74 -9.71 -2.52
CA LEU A 183 2.61 -9.09 -1.20
C LEU A 183 3.95 -9.08 -0.45
N LEU A 184 4.72 -10.17 -0.49
CA LEU A 184 6.07 -10.21 0.07
C LEU A 184 6.97 -9.15 -0.58
N ALA A 185 7.10 -9.18 -1.90
CA ALA A 185 7.98 -8.28 -2.63
C ALA A 185 7.56 -6.80 -2.53
N SER A 186 6.26 -6.54 -2.38
CA SER A 186 5.73 -5.20 -2.12
C SER A 186 6.03 -4.73 -0.69
N GLY A 187 5.80 -5.57 0.31
CA GLY A 187 5.94 -5.19 1.70
C GLY A 187 7.39 -4.99 2.14
N VAL A 188 8.33 -5.81 1.64
CA VAL A 188 9.75 -5.77 2.05
C VAL A 188 10.37 -4.37 1.88
N PRO A 189 10.34 -3.72 0.69
CA PRO A 189 10.88 -2.37 0.53
C PRO A 189 10.27 -1.35 1.49
N GLY A 190 8.96 -1.45 1.76
CA GLY A 190 8.25 -0.52 2.64
C GLY A 190 8.67 -0.65 4.10
N PHE A 191 8.64 -1.86 4.65
CA PHE A 191 9.04 -2.11 6.03
C PHE A 191 10.53 -1.90 6.25
N THR A 192 11.38 -2.32 5.30
CA THR A 192 12.82 -2.06 5.39
C THR A 192 13.11 -0.57 5.42
N ALA A 193 12.54 0.22 4.52
CA ALA A 193 12.75 1.67 4.50
C ALA A 193 12.24 2.34 5.78
N ALA A 194 11.04 1.97 6.25
CA ALA A 194 10.47 2.53 7.47
C ALA A 194 11.39 2.25 8.67
N LEU A 195 11.73 0.99 8.95
CA LEU A 195 12.54 0.62 10.11
C LEU A 195 13.96 1.20 10.02
N TRP A 196 14.56 1.19 8.82
CA TRP A 196 15.89 1.73 8.60
C TRP A 196 15.96 3.22 8.92
N VAL A 197 15.03 4.02 8.37
CA VAL A 197 15.02 5.48 8.59
C VAL A 197 14.80 5.80 10.06
N HIS A 198 13.87 5.12 10.74
CA HIS A 198 13.62 5.38 12.16
C HIS A 198 14.85 5.05 13.02
N HIS A 199 15.54 3.95 12.72
CA HIS A 199 16.77 3.60 13.41
C HIS A 199 17.90 4.61 13.13
N HIS A 200 18.06 5.02 11.88
CA HIS A 200 19.15 5.92 11.47
C HIS A 200 18.96 7.35 11.99
N VAL A 201 17.72 7.83 12.08
CA VAL A 201 17.35 9.18 12.53
C VAL A 201 17.18 9.23 14.06
N GLY A 202 17.12 8.07 14.73
CA GLY A 202 17.00 7.97 16.20
C GLY A 202 15.56 8.05 16.74
N TYR A 203 14.56 7.82 15.89
CA TYR A 203 13.13 7.77 16.27
C TYR A 203 12.78 6.43 16.93
N LEU A 204 13.42 6.15 18.06
CA LEU A 204 13.36 4.85 18.75
C LEU A 204 12.34 4.83 19.90
N GLU A 205 11.62 5.93 20.12
CA GLU A 205 10.58 5.99 21.14
C GLU A 205 9.48 4.96 20.83
N PHE A 206 9.02 4.26 21.87
CA PHE A 206 8.16 3.10 21.74
C PHE A 206 6.83 3.42 21.05
N TRP A 207 6.12 4.46 21.47
CA TRP A 207 4.81 4.82 20.91
C TRP A 207 4.91 5.32 19.48
N HIS A 208 6.00 6.01 19.14
CA HIS A 208 6.29 6.43 17.80
C HIS A 208 6.51 5.22 16.86
N LEU A 209 7.24 4.20 17.32
CA LEU A 209 7.59 3.04 16.51
C LEU A 209 6.54 1.91 16.56
N ALA A 210 5.64 1.92 17.54
CA ALA A 210 4.62 0.90 17.75
C ALA A 210 3.75 0.61 16.50
N PRO A 211 3.28 1.61 15.72
CA PRO A 211 2.53 1.35 14.49
C PRO A 211 3.34 0.57 13.45
N ALA A 212 4.64 0.86 13.33
CA ALA A 212 5.53 0.16 12.40
C ALA A 212 5.77 -1.30 12.84
N TRP A 213 5.99 -1.53 14.14
CA TRP A 213 6.13 -2.87 14.69
C TRP A 213 4.87 -3.71 14.57
N LEU A 214 3.70 -3.11 14.87
CA LEU A 214 2.42 -3.77 14.69
C LEU A 214 2.19 -4.13 13.22
N GLY A 215 2.45 -3.19 12.30
CA GLY A 215 2.37 -3.44 10.86
C GLY A 215 3.29 -4.58 10.41
N LEU A 216 4.53 -4.63 10.90
CA LEU A 216 5.47 -5.70 10.59
C LEU A 216 4.99 -7.06 11.13
N ALA A 217 4.51 -7.09 12.37
CA ALA A 217 3.99 -8.31 12.98
C ALA A 217 2.78 -8.86 12.21
N LEU A 218 1.85 -7.98 11.82
CA LEU A 218 0.72 -8.34 10.96
C LEU A 218 1.19 -8.86 9.61
N PHE A 219 2.14 -8.19 8.96
CA PHE A 219 2.69 -8.59 7.67
C PHE A 219 3.37 -9.97 7.71
N VAL A 220 4.26 -10.19 8.69
CA VAL A 220 4.97 -11.47 8.86
C VAL A 220 4.00 -12.60 9.21
N GLY A 221 3.07 -12.34 10.14
CA GLY A 221 2.02 -13.29 10.50
C GLY A 221 1.13 -13.65 9.32
N ALA A 222 0.70 -12.64 8.54
CA ALA A 222 -0.12 -12.84 7.36
C ALA A 222 0.62 -13.69 6.31
N LEU A 223 1.91 -13.40 6.04
CA LEU A 223 2.74 -14.21 5.15
C LEU A 223 2.85 -15.66 5.62
N GLY A 224 3.18 -15.88 6.90
CA GLY A 224 3.36 -17.21 7.47
C GLY A 224 2.10 -18.06 7.41
N LEU A 225 0.96 -17.50 7.84
CA LEU A 225 -0.32 -18.22 7.88
C LEU A 225 -0.93 -18.44 6.48
N SER A 226 -0.74 -17.49 5.56
CA SER A 226 -1.26 -17.60 4.18
C SER A 226 -0.40 -18.49 3.27
N ALA A 227 0.86 -18.74 3.62
CA ALA A 227 1.82 -19.43 2.75
C ALA A 227 1.32 -20.80 2.27
N GLY A 228 0.88 -21.66 3.20
CA GLY A 228 0.44 -23.01 2.87
C GLY A 228 -0.78 -23.03 1.94
N PHE A 229 -1.74 -22.15 2.19
CA PHE A 229 -2.96 -22.04 1.39
C PHE A 229 -2.70 -21.49 -0.02
N LEU A 230 -1.93 -20.39 -0.11
CA LEU A 230 -1.63 -19.75 -1.40
C LEU A 230 -0.63 -20.55 -2.25
N HIS A 231 0.15 -21.46 -1.65
CA HIS A 231 1.06 -22.36 -2.37
C HIS A 231 0.48 -23.72 -2.73
N ASP A 232 -0.72 -24.04 -2.23
CA ASP A 232 -1.33 -25.34 -2.47
C ASP A 232 -1.73 -25.51 -3.95
N GLN A 233 -1.03 -26.39 -4.68
CA GLN A 233 -1.28 -26.64 -6.10
C GLN A 233 -2.35 -27.70 -6.37
N ALA A 234 -2.96 -28.27 -5.33
CA ALA A 234 -3.89 -29.39 -5.46
C ALA A 234 -5.11 -29.11 -6.35
N GLN A 235 -5.54 -27.85 -6.51
CA GLN A 235 -6.65 -27.50 -7.42
C GLN A 235 -6.23 -27.41 -8.89
N ARG A 236 -4.98 -27.06 -9.21
CA ARG A 236 -4.54 -26.94 -10.63
C ARG A 236 -4.50 -28.27 -11.38
N ALA A 237 -4.44 -29.38 -10.66
CA ALA A 237 -4.46 -30.72 -11.26
C ALA A 237 -5.86 -31.18 -11.69
N VAL A 238 -6.92 -30.50 -11.24
CA VAL A 238 -8.32 -30.84 -11.58
C VAL A 238 -8.83 -30.03 -12.78
N ASP A 239 -8.34 -28.79 -12.94
CA ASP A 239 -8.80 -27.87 -13.99
C ASP A 239 -8.04 -28.00 -15.33
N ASN A 240 -7.11 -28.97 -15.43
CA ASN A 240 -6.33 -29.21 -16.65
C ASN A 240 -6.24 -30.74 -16.90
N PRO A 241 -7.31 -31.37 -17.43
CA PRO A 241 -7.27 -32.76 -17.87
C PRO A 241 -6.37 -32.97 -19.09
#